data_AF-A0A2A2GQ66-F1
#
_entry.id   AF-A0A2A2GQ66-F1
#
_cell.length_a   1.000
_cell.length_b   1.000
_cell.length_c   1.000
_cell.angle_alpha   90.00
_cell.angle_beta   90.00
_cell.angle_gamma   90.00
#
_symmetry.space_group_name_H-M   'P 1'
#
loop_
_entity.id
_entity.type
_entity.pdbx_description
1 polymer ?
#
loop_
_entity_poly.entity_id
_entity_poly.type
_entity_poly.pdbx_seq_one_letter_code
_entity_poly.pdbx_strand_id
1 'polypeptide(L)'
;MERLHYDVVIVGAGVAGLYCARHLPKNLRVLLLCKNQSWECNTFYAQGGITIARDQADIPLHVKDTILAGSQLNDVKSVERLSTESLEILQELLNDGFGLDRDEKGALSYTKEGGHSIARIVHSGGDGTGRNLHTFLMHSLGHTLWKSARVIDLLLEDDRCYGVSVQTKKGLVHIYSDHVVLASGGVGGLFKYHTNAHTIGGDVHGIILEHGLKLAHMEMLQFHPSVYVQTKTARKYLISEAVRGEGGKVIDSNGKRFLFEYDPRGELAPRDIVARAIVDYCQKYNQEAFLDLRAFSKQSFAQRFPNIYRELSACKLDIPNDLVPISPAFHYCMGGILCDDTTRVQGMTNLYAIGECAYNGVHGANRLASNSLLEGLVFGKIAAREILNAMYASPMRYFPFDESVLEKEGDAHLRDVLRKIMWEKVGIVRSKDKLNAALGGIEALLESNIGRMLKLRLLVAQNIVQSALAREKSLGAHYIV
;
A
#
# COMPACT_ATOMS: atom_id res chain seq x y z
N MET A 1 -31.37 3.76 -22.65
CA MET A 1 -30.01 4.34 -22.52
C MET A 1 -29.02 3.28 -22.93
N GLU A 2 -28.10 3.63 -23.83
CA GLU A 2 -27.02 2.74 -24.26
C GLU A 2 -26.14 2.40 -23.06
N ARG A 3 -25.91 1.10 -22.82
CA ARG A 3 -25.12 0.64 -21.65
C ARG A 3 -23.64 0.82 -21.97
N LEU A 4 -22.92 1.49 -21.08
CA LEU A 4 -21.46 1.55 -21.16
C LEU A 4 -20.89 0.17 -20.85
N HIS A 5 -20.31 -0.47 -21.85
CA HIS A 5 -19.70 -1.80 -21.74
C HIS A 5 -18.22 -1.72 -22.11
N TYR A 6 -17.38 -2.42 -21.35
CA TYR A 6 -15.95 -2.58 -21.59
C TYR A 6 -15.58 -4.06 -21.50
N ASP A 7 -14.50 -4.47 -22.12
CA ASP A 7 -14.05 -5.85 -21.99
C ASP A 7 -13.38 -6.02 -20.61
N VAL A 8 -12.66 -5.00 -20.16
CA VAL A 8 -12.04 -4.97 -18.82
C VAL A 8 -12.24 -3.61 -18.15
N VAL A 9 -12.67 -3.61 -16.89
CA VAL A 9 -12.64 -2.43 -16.00
C VAL A 9 -11.60 -2.64 -14.91
N ILE A 10 -10.71 -1.68 -14.74
CA ILE A 10 -9.66 -1.68 -13.72
C ILE A 10 -9.91 -0.54 -12.73
N VAL A 11 -10.19 -0.88 -11.47
CA VAL A 11 -10.47 0.04 -10.38
C VAL A 11 -9.16 0.43 -9.70
N GLY A 12 -8.49 1.43 -10.25
CA GLY A 12 -7.25 1.99 -9.71
C GLY A 12 -6.20 2.20 -10.79
N ALA A 13 -5.51 3.34 -10.71
CA ALA A 13 -4.43 3.73 -11.64
C ALA A 13 -3.07 3.81 -10.93
N GLY A 14 -2.85 2.99 -9.90
CA GLY A 14 -1.52 2.76 -9.33
C GLY A 14 -0.71 1.77 -10.18
N VAL A 15 0.50 1.41 -9.72
CA VAL A 15 1.40 0.49 -10.44
C VAL A 15 0.70 -0.82 -10.84
N ALA A 16 -0.09 -1.43 -9.95
CA ALA A 16 -0.76 -2.70 -10.22
C ALA A 16 -1.78 -2.59 -11.37
N GLY A 17 -2.68 -1.60 -11.31
CA GLY A 17 -3.67 -1.37 -12.34
C GLY A 17 -3.07 -0.92 -13.67
N LEU A 18 -2.05 -0.05 -13.65
CA LEU A 18 -1.36 0.40 -14.86
C LEU A 18 -0.56 -0.72 -15.52
N TYR A 19 0.11 -1.56 -14.75
CA TYR A 19 0.87 -2.68 -15.30
C TYR A 19 -0.07 -3.77 -15.83
N CYS A 20 -1.17 -4.07 -15.14
CA CYS A 20 -2.24 -4.92 -15.69
C CYS A 20 -2.74 -4.37 -17.04
N ALA A 21 -3.07 -3.08 -17.11
CA ALA A 21 -3.52 -2.46 -18.35
C ALA A 21 -2.48 -2.54 -19.47
N ARG A 22 -1.19 -2.35 -19.14
CA ARG A 22 -0.07 -2.44 -20.10
C ARG A 22 -0.02 -3.79 -20.82
N HIS A 23 -0.32 -4.86 -20.09
CA HIS A 23 -0.28 -6.23 -20.64
C HIS A 23 -1.60 -6.66 -21.30
N LEU A 24 -2.63 -5.81 -21.33
CA LEU A 24 -3.85 -6.05 -22.09
C LEU A 24 -3.72 -5.49 -23.53
N PRO A 25 -4.05 -6.29 -24.57
CA PRO A 25 -4.02 -5.87 -25.96
C PRO A 25 -4.83 -4.60 -26.24
N LYS A 26 -4.33 -3.75 -27.14
CA LYS A 26 -4.97 -2.47 -27.51
C LYS A 26 -6.31 -2.61 -28.23
N ASN A 27 -6.64 -3.80 -28.75
CA ASN A 27 -7.93 -4.08 -29.36
C ASN A 27 -9.03 -4.37 -28.32
N LEU A 28 -8.68 -4.59 -27.05
CA LEU A 28 -9.65 -4.66 -25.97
C LEU A 28 -10.08 -3.25 -25.54
N ARG A 29 -11.36 -3.08 -25.27
CA ARG A 29 -11.90 -1.89 -24.61
C ARG A 29 -11.62 -1.98 -23.12
N VAL A 30 -10.51 -1.40 -22.69
CA VAL A 30 -10.13 -1.33 -21.28
C VAL A 30 -10.41 0.06 -20.71
N LEU A 31 -11.06 0.10 -19.54
CA LEU A 31 -11.29 1.32 -18.78
C LEU A 31 -10.61 1.27 -17.41
N LEU A 32 -9.73 2.23 -17.16
CA LEU A 32 -9.19 2.48 -15.83
C LEU A 32 -10.03 3.57 -15.14
N LEU A 33 -10.32 3.35 -13.86
CA LEU A 33 -11.04 4.30 -13.01
C LEU A 33 -10.11 4.80 -11.90
N CYS A 34 -9.98 6.11 -11.75
CA CYS A 34 -9.35 6.68 -10.56
C CYS A 34 -10.27 7.65 -9.82
N LYS A 35 -10.30 7.47 -8.50
CA LYS A 35 -11.18 8.22 -7.58
C LYS A 35 -10.97 9.74 -7.65
N ASN A 36 -9.75 10.18 -7.97
CA ASN A 36 -9.42 11.59 -8.16
C ASN A 36 -8.51 11.76 -9.40
N GLN A 37 -7.27 12.21 -9.22
CA GLN A 37 -6.25 12.23 -10.27
C GLN A 37 -5.45 10.92 -10.22
N SER A 38 -4.81 10.54 -11.33
CA SER A 38 -4.03 9.28 -11.39
C SER A 38 -2.85 9.27 -10.42
N TRP A 39 -2.15 10.40 -10.26
CA TRP A 39 -1.02 10.53 -9.34
C TRP A 39 -1.41 10.58 -7.86
N GLU A 40 -2.70 10.70 -7.53
CA GLU A 40 -3.18 10.63 -6.14
C GLU A 40 -3.32 9.16 -5.71
N CYS A 41 -2.20 8.46 -5.69
CA CYS A 41 -2.08 7.04 -5.33
C CYS A 41 -0.78 6.76 -4.56
N ASN A 42 -0.72 5.66 -3.81
CA ASN A 42 0.47 5.30 -3.03
C ASN A 42 1.71 5.08 -3.90
N THR A 43 1.55 4.56 -5.12
CA THR A 43 2.65 4.36 -6.06
C THR A 43 3.43 5.65 -6.33
N PHE A 44 2.73 6.75 -6.61
CA PHE A 44 3.39 8.02 -6.96
C PHE A 44 4.28 8.55 -5.83
N TYR A 45 3.96 8.22 -4.58
CA TYR A 45 4.68 8.67 -3.39
C TYR A 45 5.74 7.67 -2.90
N ALA A 46 5.94 6.53 -3.56
CA ALA A 46 6.96 5.57 -3.15
C ALA A 46 8.37 6.13 -3.43
N GLN A 47 9.27 6.03 -2.44
CA GLN A 47 10.61 6.63 -2.48
C GLN A 47 11.70 5.59 -2.73
N GLY A 48 11.84 4.62 -1.81
CA GLY A 48 12.96 3.68 -1.70
C GLY A 48 13.40 3.05 -3.01
N GLY A 49 12.60 2.13 -3.55
CA GLY A 49 12.86 1.54 -4.85
C GLY A 49 11.98 0.35 -5.16
N ILE A 50 12.41 -0.45 -6.13
CA ILE A 50 11.80 -1.72 -6.51
C ILE A 50 12.81 -2.80 -6.15
N THR A 51 12.44 -3.72 -5.26
CA THR A 51 13.25 -4.92 -5.02
C THR A 51 13.22 -5.78 -6.27
N ILE A 52 14.39 -6.16 -6.79
CA ILE A 52 14.56 -7.05 -7.94
C ILE A 52 15.67 -8.05 -7.60
N ALA A 53 15.47 -9.35 -7.87
CA ALA A 53 16.58 -10.30 -7.77
C ALA A 53 17.68 -9.88 -8.75
N ARG A 54 18.95 -9.88 -8.34
CA ARG A 54 20.06 -9.46 -9.22
C ARG A 54 20.29 -10.43 -10.37
N ASP A 55 20.10 -11.70 -10.10
CA ASP A 55 20.28 -12.83 -11.01
C ASP A 55 19.59 -14.07 -10.43
N GLN A 56 19.76 -15.22 -11.09
CA GLN A 56 19.17 -16.49 -10.67
C GLN A 56 19.71 -16.98 -9.31
N ALA A 57 20.96 -16.68 -8.96
CA ALA A 57 21.54 -17.07 -7.68
C ALA A 57 21.00 -16.22 -6.52
N ASP A 58 20.48 -15.03 -6.83
CA ASP A 58 19.91 -14.11 -5.85
C ASP A 58 18.43 -14.40 -5.51
N ILE A 59 17.71 -15.15 -6.34
CA ILE A 59 16.30 -15.52 -6.10
C ILE A 59 16.11 -16.24 -4.76
N PRO A 60 16.86 -17.33 -4.43
CA PRO A 60 16.69 -18.01 -3.15
C PRO A 60 16.95 -17.10 -1.94
N LEU A 61 17.85 -16.13 -2.08
CA LEU A 61 18.15 -15.14 -1.04
C LEU A 61 16.98 -14.16 -0.86
N HIS A 62 16.40 -13.66 -1.96
CA HIS A 62 15.22 -12.79 -1.91
C HIS A 62 14.03 -13.48 -1.26
N VAL A 63 13.79 -14.75 -1.64
CA VAL A 63 12.73 -15.58 -1.08
C VAL A 63 12.92 -15.74 0.42
N LYS A 64 14.14 -16.10 0.85
CA LYS A 64 14.49 -16.23 2.26
C LYS A 64 14.28 -14.92 3.03
N ASP A 65 14.78 -13.80 2.52
CA ASP A 65 14.63 -12.49 3.16
C ASP A 65 13.15 -12.10 3.30
N THR A 66 12.33 -12.40 2.28
CA THR A 66 10.90 -12.10 2.27
C THR A 66 10.12 -12.96 3.26
N ILE A 67 10.42 -14.26 3.35
CA ILE A 67 9.79 -15.19 4.31
C ILE A 67 10.18 -14.83 5.75
N LEU A 68 11.45 -14.47 5.98
CA LEU A 68 11.92 -14.04 7.30
C LEU A 68 11.24 -12.73 7.72
N ALA A 69 11.17 -11.75 6.82
CA ALA A 69 10.47 -10.49 7.09
C ALA A 69 8.99 -10.70 7.39
N GLY A 70 8.31 -11.60 6.66
CA GLY A 70 6.91 -11.94 6.85
C GLY A 70 6.61 -12.87 8.03
N SER A 71 7.63 -13.18 8.85
CA SER A 71 7.50 -14.06 10.04
C SER A 71 6.92 -15.44 9.70
N GLN A 72 7.28 -15.99 8.54
CA GLN A 72 6.85 -17.31 8.06
C GLN A 72 5.33 -17.47 7.83
N LEU A 73 4.56 -16.37 7.84
CA LEU A 73 3.14 -16.38 7.49
C LEU A 73 2.93 -16.18 5.96
N ASN A 74 4.00 -16.14 5.20
CA ASN A 74 3.96 -15.97 3.75
C ASN A 74 3.46 -17.25 3.08
N ASP A 75 2.81 -17.12 1.93
CA ASP A 75 2.67 -18.21 0.99
C ASP A 75 3.98 -18.36 0.19
N VAL A 76 4.68 -19.49 0.38
CA VAL A 76 6.01 -19.71 -0.20
C VAL A 76 5.98 -19.66 -1.72
N LYS A 77 4.94 -20.21 -2.36
CA LYS A 77 4.84 -20.22 -3.84
C LYS A 77 4.64 -18.80 -4.38
N SER A 78 3.83 -17.99 -3.71
CA SER A 78 3.66 -16.57 -4.06
C SER A 78 4.97 -15.79 -3.92
N VAL A 79 5.77 -16.06 -2.88
CA VAL A 79 7.08 -15.41 -2.71
C VAL A 79 8.09 -15.86 -3.77
N GLU A 80 8.16 -17.16 -4.06
CA GLU A 80 9.01 -17.71 -5.13
C GLU A 80 8.66 -17.09 -6.48
N ARG A 81 7.36 -17.06 -6.81
CA ARG A 81 6.86 -16.42 -8.04
C ARG A 81 7.22 -14.94 -8.11
N LEU A 82 7.02 -14.19 -7.02
CA LEU A 82 7.39 -12.78 -6.94
C LEU A 82 8.88 -12.58 -7.28
N SER A 83 9.74 -13.39 -6.66
CA SER A 83 11.18 -13.27 -6.85
C SER A 83 11.63 -13.68 -8.25
N THR A 84 11.13 -14.81 -8.76
CA THR A 84 11.48 -15.32 -10.09
C THR A 84 11.01 -14.38 -11.20
N GLU A 85 9.77 -13.89 -11.15
CA GLU A 85 9.22 -12.99 -12.18
C GLU A 85 9.84 -11.58 -12.11
N SER A 86 10.57 -11.23 -11.03
CA SER A 86 11.22 -9.93 -10.89
C SER A 86 12.27 -9.64 -11.97
N LEU A 87 13.01 -10.66 -12.42
CA LEU A 87 14.02 -10.53 -13.48
C LEU A 87 13.38 -10.20 -14.83
N GLU A 88 12.29 -10.88 -15.17
CA GLU A 88 11.55 -10.62 -16.42
C GLU A 88 11.01 -9.19 -16.43
N ILE A 89 10.42 -8.75 -15.32
CA ILE A 89 9.88 -7.39 -15.18
C ILE A 89 10.96 -6.32 -15.31
N LEU A 90 12.15 -6.53 -14.71
CA LEU A 90 13.25 -5.59 -14.88
C LEU A 90 13.67 -5.48 -16.34
N GLN A 91 13.80 -6.60 -17.04
CA GLN A 91 14.17 -6.59 -18.45
C GLN A 91 13.13 -5.88 -19.32
N GLU A 92 11.83 -6.11 -19.07
CA GLU A 92 10.73 -5.42 -19.75
C GLU A 92 10.80 -3.91 -19.53
N LEU A 93 10.92 -3.47 -18.27
CA LEU A 93 11.02 -2.05 -17.94
C LEU A 93 12.22 -1.38 -18.63
N LEU A 94 13.38 -2.04 -18.66
CA LEU A 94 14.57 -1.54 -19.34
C LEU A 94 14.39 -1.47 -20.86
N ASN A 95 13.84 -2.52 -21.47
CA ASN A 95 13.57 -2.58 -22.92
C ASN A 95 12.60 -1.47 -23.35
N ASP A 96 11.64 -1.16 -22.49
CA ASP A 96 10.65 -0.13 -22.73
C ASP A 96 11.15 1.29 -22.41
N GLY A 97 12.42 1.42 -22.00
CA GLY A 97 13.09 2.70 -21.78
C GLY A 97 12.87 3.32 -20.40
N PHE A 98 12.47 2.53 -19.39
CA PHE A 98 12.39 3.03 -18.02
C PHE A 98 13.80 3.36 -17.48
N GLY A 99 14.03 4.63 -17.14
CA GLY A 99 15.32 5.10 -16.64
C GLY A 99 15.55 4.72 -15.16
N LEU A 100 16.41 3.75 -14.92
CA LEU A 100 16.95 3.43 -13.59
C LEU A 100 18.30 4.13 -13.37
N ASP A 101 18.57 4.47 -12.11
CA ASP A 101 19.83 5.12 -11.73
C ASP A 101 21.00 4.16 -11.93
N ARG A 102 22.14 4.72 -12.37
CA ARG A 102 23.36 3.98 -12.67
C ARG A 102 24.54 4.53 -11.88
N ASP A 103 25.51 3.66 -11.61
CA ASP A 103 26.78 4.07 -11.03
C ASP A 103 27.70 4.73 -12.07
N GLU A 104 28.88 5.18 -11.62
CA GLU A 104 29.89 5.83 -12.47
C GLU A 104 30.40 4.92 -13.61
N LYS A 105 30.24 3.60 -13.48
CA LYS A 105 30.62 2.60 -14.50
C LYS A 105 29.48 2.29 -15.46
N GLY A 106 28.32 2.91 -15.28
CA GLY A 106 27.12 2.69 -16.08
C GLY A 106 26.34 1.43 -15.70
N ALA A 107 26.70 0.73 -14.62
CA ALA A 107 25.93 -0.40 -14.11
C ALA A 107 24.71 0.08 -13.30
N LEU A 108 23.68 -0.75 -13.14
CA LEU A 108 22.52 -0.39 -12.30
C LEU A 108 22.97 -0.13 -10.86
N SER A 109 22.49 0.97 -10.29
CA SER A 109 22.70 1.30 -8.88
C SER A 109 21.71 0.51 -8.02
N TYR A 110 22.24 -0.15 -6.98
CA TYR A 110 21.46 -0.91 -6.02
C TYR A 110 21.66 -0.35 -4.61
N THR A 111 20.56 -0.22 -3.87
CA THR A 111 20.60 0.07 -2.43
C THR A 111 20.10 -1.12 -1.60
N LYS A 112 20.26 -1.01 -0.28
CA LYS A 112 19.88 -2.01 0.71
C LYS A 112 19.02 -1.36 1.80
N GLU A 113 17.84 -1.91 2.03
CA GLU A 113 16.94 -1.52 3.13
C GLU A 113 16.87 -2.64 4.20
N GLY A 114 16.14 -2.40 5.29
CA GLY A 114 16.03 -3.34 6.41
C GLY A 114 15.42 -4.68 5.99
N GLY A 115 15.93 -5.75 6.59
CA GLY A 115 15.53 -7.13 6.32
C GLY A 115 16.20 -7.78 5.10
N HIS A 116 16.84 -7.01 4.21
CA HIS A 116 17.58 -7.58 3.07
C HIS A 116 18.94 -8.13 3.50
N SER A 117 19.37 -9.24 2.89
CA SER A 117 20.71 -9.82 3.05
C SER A 117 21.76 -9.11 2.19
N ILE A 118 21.39 -8.68 0.98
CA ILE A 118 22.27 -7.96 0.03
C ILE A 118 21.58 -6.70 -0.54
N ALA A 119 22.35 -5.84 -1.22
CA ALA A 119 21.80 -4.74 -2.00
C ALA A 119 21.15 -5.26 -3.29
N ARG A 120 19.84 -5.05 -3.44
CA ARG A 120 19.01 -5.58 -4.55
C ARG A 120 17.84 -4.66 -4.94
N ILE A 121 17.86 -3.43 -4.44
CA ILE A 121 16.78 -2.47 -4.66
C ILE A 121 17.23 -1.47 -5.71
N VAL A 122 16.61 -1.52 -6.89
CA VAL A 122 16.83 -0.52 -7.94
C VAL A 122 15.98 0.72 -7.69
N HIS A 123 16.49 1.88 -8.07
CA HIS A 123 15.81 3.16 -7.88
C HIS A 123 15.93 4.05 -9.11
N SER A 124 15.11 5.10 -9.16
CA SER A 124 15.06 6.06 -10.27
C SER A 124 14.90 7.48 -9.72
N GLY A 125 15.81 8.38 -10.12
CA GLY A 125 15.81 9.77 -9.69
C GLY A 125 16.09 9.93 -8.18
N GLY A 126 16.99 9.11 -7.64
CA GLY A 126 17.35 9.08 -6.22
C GLY A 126 16.26 8.44 -5.36
N ASP A 127 15.43 9.25 -4.71
CA ASP A 127 14.31 8.85 -3.86
C ASP A 127 12.94 9.11 -4.53
N GLY A 128 12.93 9.15 -5.86
CA GLY A 128 11.77 9.45 -6.69
C GLY A 128 11.17 8.24 -7.42
N THR A 129 11.54 7.01 -7.04
CA THR A 129 11.29 5.81 -7.85
C THR A 129 9.82 5.62 -8.20
N GLY A 130 8.91 5.77 -7.22
CA GLY A 130 7.48 5.61 -7.41
C GLY A 130 6.88 6.64 -8.36
N ARG A 131 7.29 7.91 -8.23
CA ARG A 131 6.88 9.00 -9.12
C ARG A 131 7.31 8.72 -10.56
N ASN A 132 8.57 8.34 -10.75
CA ASN A 132 9.14 8.10 -12.07
C ASN A 132 8.48 6.87 -12.74
N LEU A 133 8.32 5.76 -11.99
CA LEU A 133 7.65 4.56 -12.47
C LEU A 133 6.18 4.84 -12.85
N HIS A 134 5.42 5.49 -11.96
CA HIS A 134 4.03 5.84 -12.24
C HIS A 134 3.92 6.73 -13.49
N THR A 135 4.76 7.75 -13.61
CA THR A 135 4.76 8.66 -14.76
C THR A 135 5.09 7.93 -16.06
N PHE A 136 6.08 7.02 -16.03
CA PHE A 136 6.44 6.18 -17.16
C PHE A 136 5.28 5.27 -17.63
N LEU A 137 4.64 4.57 -16.69
CA LEU A 137 3.50 3.70 -16.99
C LEU A 137 2.28 4.49 -17.48
N MET A 138 2.02 5.66 -16.90
CA MET A 138 0.96 6.56 -17.35
C MET A 138 1.20 7.10 -18.76
N HIS A 139 2.43 7.46 -19.10
CA HIS A 139 2.77 7.98 -20.43
C HIS A 139 2.59 6.93 -21.53
N SER A 140 2.81 5.66 -21.19
CA SER A 140 2.66 4.52 -22.11
C SER A 140 1.27 3.87 -22.07
N LEU A 141 0.31 4.45 -21.33
CA LEU A 141 -1.03 3.91 -21.20
C LEU A 141 -1.80 4.02 -22.54
N GLY A 142 -2.08 2.87 -23.15
CA GLY A 142 -2.84 2.78 -24.42
C GLY A 142 -4.36 2.67 -24.25
N HIS A 143 -4.88 2.87 -23.04
CA HIS A 143 -6.26 2.55 -22.66
C HIS A 143 -7.01 3.76 -22.09
N THR A 144 -8.34 3.67 -21.99
CA THR A 144 -9.16 4.79 -21.50
C THR A 144 -8.98 4.96 -19.99
N LEU A 145 -8.83 6.21 -19.53
CA LEU A 145 -8.77 6.55 -18.11
C LEU A 145 -9.85 7.56 -17.75
N TRP A 146 -10.68 7.23 -16.76
CA TRP A 146 -11.60 8.18 -16.13
C TRP A 146 -11.06 8.65 -14.79
N LYS A 147 -11.02 9.98 -14.64
CA LYS A 147 -10.63 10.69 -13.43
C LYS A 147 -11.87 11.16 -12.68
N SER A 148 -11.74 11.38 -11.37
CA SER A 148 -12.88 11.76 -10.51
C SER A 148 -14.05 10.76 -10.63
N ALA A 149 -13.70 9.48 -10.75
CA ALA A 149 -14.63 8.36 -10.91
C ALA A 149 -14.50 7.45 -9.69
N ARG A 150 -15.42 7.61 -8.73
CA ARG A 150 -15.40 6.86 -7.47
C ARG A 150 -16.27 5.63 -7.63
N VAL A 151 -15.66 4.45 -7.59
CA VAL A 151 -16.43 3.19 -7.46
C VAL A 151 -17.07 3.18 -6.08
N ILE A 152 -18.38 3.00 -6.05
CA ILE A 152 -19.20 2.97 -4.83
C ILE A 152 -19.83 1.59 -4.58
N ASP A 153 -19.90 0.76 -5.62
CA ASP A 153 -20.37 -0.62 -5.51
C ASP A 153 -19.90 -1.51 -6.67
N LEU A 154 -20.05 -2.83 -6.51
CA LEU A 154 -19.85 -3.85 -7.55
C LEU A 154 -21.21 -4.37 -8.05
N LEU A 155 -21.28 -4.71 -9.34
CA LEU A 155 -22.47 -5.32 -9.92
C LEU A 155 -22.34 -6.84 -9.81
N LEU A 156 -22.73 -7.41 -8.67
CA LEU A 156 -22.56 -8.84 -8.38
C LEU A 156 -23.88 -9.59 -8.41
N GLU A 157 -23.87 -10.77 -9.02
CA GLU A 157 -24.95 -11.75 -8.94
C GLU A 157 -24.35 -13.15 -8.93
N ASP A 158 -24.85 -13.99 -8.02
CA ASP A 158 -24.29 -15.32 -7.73
C ASP A 158 -22.76 -15.25 -7.50
N ASP A 159 -21.99 -16.00 -8.28
CA ASP A 159 -20.54 -16.06 -8.22
C ASP A 159 -19.89 -15.17 -9.29
N ARG A 160 -20.55 -14.12 -9.79
CA ARG A 160 -20.04 -13.32 -10.93
C ARG A 160 -20.11 -11.82 -10.73
N CYS A 161 -19.04 -11.15 -11.16
CA CYS A 161 -19.01 -9.69 -11.32
C CYS A 161 -19.32 -9.27 -12.76
N TYR A 162 -20.25 -8.34 -12.91
CA TYR A 162 -20.73 -7.82 -14.19
C TYR A 162 -20.27 -6.38 -14.47
N GLY A 163 -19.49 -5.79 -13.57
CA GLY A 163 -19.05 -4.40 -13.66
C GLY A 163 -19.10 -3.67 -12.34
N VAL A 164 -19.18 -2.34 -12.41
CA VAL A 164 -19.07 -1.45 -11.25
C VAL A 164 -20.10 -0.33 -11.29
N SER A 165 -20.53 0.11 -10.10
CA SER A 165 -21.30 1.33 -9.93
C SER A 165 -20.38 2.48 -9.54
N VAL A 166 -20.46 3.58 -10.30
CA VAL A 166 -19.48 4.68 -10.24
C VAL A 166 -20.17 6.02 -10.05
N GLN A 167 -19.81 6.71 -8.97
CA GLN A 167 -20.14 8.12 -8.81
C GLN A 167 -19.15 8.98 -9.59
N THR A 168 -19.67 9.77 -10.53
CA THR A 168 -18.91 10.76 -11.29
C THR A 168 -19.39 12.18 -10.97
N LYS A 169 -18.74 13.20 -11.54
CA LYS A 169 -19.24 14.58 -11.49
C LYS A 169 -20.58 14.78 -12.21
N LYS A 170 -20.94 13.88 -13.13
CA LYS A 170 -22.20 13.94 -13.90
C LYS A 170 -23.34 13.15 -13.26
N GLY A 171 -23.07 12.48 -12.13
CA GLY A 171 -24.01 11.59 -11.47
C GLY A 171 -23.53 10.14 -11.44
N LEU A 172 -24.43 9.27 -10.98
CA LEU A 172 -24.24 7.84 -10.84
C LEU A 172 -24.34 7.13 -12.19
N VAL A 173 -23.43 6.19 -12.47
CA VAL A 173 -23.43 5.39 -13.69
C VAL A 173 -23.01 3.95 -13.42
N HIS A 174 -23.68 3.00 -14.06
CA HIS A 174 -23.23 1.60 -14.12
C HIS A 174 -22.33 1.41 -15.34
N ILE A 175 -21.15 0.86 -15.10
CA ILE A 175 -20.21 0.47 -16.15
C ILE A 175 -20.15 -1.04 -16.14
N TYR A 176 -20.66 -1.66 -17.21
CA TYR A 176 -20.66 -3.11 -17.37
C TYR A 176 -19.33 -3.57 -17.95
N SER A 177 -18.89 -4.77 -17.57
CA SER A 177 -17.69 -5.37 -18.15
C SER A 177 -17.62 -6.87 -18.03
N ASP A 178 -16.84 -7.48 -18.93
CA ASP A 178 -16.57 -8.92 -18.89
C ASP A 178 -15.65 -9.29 -17.74
N HIS A 179 -14.65 -8.46 -17.42
CA HIS A 179 -13.73 -8.66 -16.30
C HIS A 179 -13.54 -7.36 -15.49
N VAL A 180 -13.51 -7.48 -14.15
CA VAL A 180 -13.23 -6.38 -13.22
C VAL A 180 -11.97 -6.67 -12.40
N VAL A 181 -11.02 -5.75 -12.43
CA VAL A 181 -9.78 -5.82 -11.63
C VAL A 181 -9.80 -4.74 -10.56
N LEU A 182 -9.71 -5.14 -9.30
CA LEU A 182 -9.56 -4.25 -8.16
C LEU A 182 -8.07 -3.98 -7.92
N ALA A 183 -7.68 -2.71 -8.00
CA ALA A 183 -6.31 -2.23 -7.80
C ALA A 183 -6.32 -0.94 -6.96
N SER A 184 -7.18 -0.89 -5.94
CA SER A 184 -7.60 0.35 -5.27
C SER A 184 -6.61 0.89 -4.23
N GLY A 185 -5.54 0.15 -3.93
CA GLY A 185 -4.64 0.41 -2.80
C GLY A 185 -5.25 0.00 -1.45
N GLY A 186 -4.52 0.28 -0.37
CA GLY A 186 -4.83 -0.21 0.98
C GLY A 186 -5.88 0.60 1.76
N VAL A 187 -5.63 0.75 3.07
CA VAL A 187 -6.61 1.24 4.07
C VAL A 187 -6.13 2.47 4.87
N GLY A 188 -5.12 3.20 4.39
CA GLY A 188 -4.45 4.22 5.21
C GLY A 188 -5.34 5.35 5.74
N GLY A 189 -6.39 5.70 5.01
CA GLY A 189 -7.36 6.73 5.42
C GLY A 189 -8.17 6.39 6.68
N LEU A 190 -8.06 5.16 7.19
CA LEU A 190 -8.62 4.73 8.47
C LEU A 190 -7.81 5.21 9.68
N PHE A 191 -6.55 5.62 9.51
CA PHE A 191 -5.68 6.02 10.61
C PHE A 191 -5.52 7.54 10.70
N LYS A 192 -5.31 8.06 11.90
CA LYS A 192 -5.07 9.51 12.12
C LYS A 192 -3.77 9.99 11.49
N TYR A 193 -2.70 9.20 11.59
CA TYR A 193 -1.40 9.48 11.01
C TYR A 193 -0.99 8.36 10.08
N HIS A 194 -0.79 8.70 8.81
CA HIS A 194 -0.43 7.74 7.77
C HIS A 194 0.45 8.38 6.69
N THR A 195 1.09 7.58 5.84
CA THR A 195 1.86 8.09 4.69
C THR A 195 1.11 8.03 3.37
N ASN A 196 -0.08 7.42 3.39
CA ASN A 196 -0.88 7.08 2.21
C ASN A 196 -1.46 8.32 1.51
N ALA A 197 -1.75 8.21 0.21
CA ALA A 197 -2.53 9.22 -0.52
C ALA A 197 -3.92 9.39 0.11
N HIS A 198 -4.53 10.58 0.04
CA HIS A 198 -5.83 10.85 0.69
C HIS A 198 -7.00 10.08 0.07
N THR A 199 -6.82 9.57 -1.15
CA THR A 199 -7.78 8.73 -1.88
C THR A 199 -7.90 7.32 -1.28
N ILE A 200 -6.88 6.85 -0.56
CA ILE A 200 -6.77 5.49 -0.02
C ILE A 200 -7.60 5.37 1.25
N GLY A 201 -8.89 5.04 1.08
CA GLY A 201 -9.86 5.00 2.16
C GLY A 201 -10.23 3.61 2.67
N GLY A 202 -9.81 2.54 1.99
CA GLY A 202 -10.35 1.20 2.22
C GLY A 202 -11.75 0.98 1.65
N ASP A 203 -12.32 1.94 0.91
CA ASP A 203 -13.71 1.89 0.41
C ASP A 203 -14.04 0.57 -0.33
N VAL A 204 -13.15 0.08 -1.20
CA VAL A 204 -13.34 -1.18 -1.96
C VAL A 204 -13.31 -2.42 -1.06
N HIS A 205 -12.49 -2.43 0.00
CA HIS A 205 -12.51 -3.52 0.99
C HIS A 205 -13.87 -3.57 1.71
N GLY A 206 -14.47 -2.40 1.97
CA GLY A 206 -15.81 -2.30 2.54
C GLY A 206 -16.88 -2.85 1.60
N ILE A 207 -16.76 -2.59 0.30
CA ILE A 207 -17.67 -3.16 -0.72
C ILE A 207 -17.57 -4.68 -0.72
N ILE A 208 -16.35 -5.22 -0.68
CA ILE A 208 -16.11 -6.67 -0.62
C ILE A 208 -16.78 -7.30 0.61
N LEU A 209 -16.64 -6.68 1.79
CA LEU A 209 -17.31 -7.13 3.01
C LEU A 209 -18.84 -7.05 2.91
N GLU A 210 -19.39 -5.98 2.33
CA GLU A 210 -20.83 -5.80 2.18
C GLU A 210 -21.46 -6.88 1.28
N HIS A 211 -20.72 -7.36 0.28
CA HIS A 211 -21.11 -8.48 -0.58
C HIS A 211 -20.79 -9.87 0.01
N GLY A 212 -20.39 -9.96 1.28
CA GLY A 212 -20.11 -11.23 1.96
C GLY A 212 -18.82 -11.93 1.49
N LEU A 213 -17.99 -11.24 0.71
CA LEU A 213 -16.70 -11.74 0.25
C LEU A 213 -15.62 -11.54 1.33
N LYS A 214 -14.59 -12.37 1.30
CA LYS A 214 -13.62 -12.48 2.40
C LYS A 214 -12.44 -11.53 2.25
N LEU A 215 -12.07 -10.92 3.37
CA LEU A 215 -10.75 -10.34 3.56
C LEU A 215 -9.90 -11.30 4.40
N ALA A 216 -8.58 -11.23 4.25
CA ALA A 216 -7.64 -12.05 5.01
C ALA A 216 -6.55 -11.18 5.66
N HIS A 217 -6.15 -11.56 6.88
CA HIS A 217 -5.02 -10.98 7.62
C HIS A 217 -5.06 -9.45 7.79
N MET A 218 -6.26 -8.86 7.91
CA MET A 218 -6.45 -7.40 8.00
C MET A 218 -5.82 -6.77 9.24
N GLU A 219 -5.50 -7.55 10.27
CA GLU A 219 -4.76 -7.14 11.47
C GLU A 219 -3.27 -6.90 11.22
N MET A 220 -2.73 -7.35 10.08
CA MET A 220 -1.35 -7.15 9.68
C MET A 220 -1.19 -5.75 9.07
N LEU A 221 -0.83 -4.80 9.93
CA LEU A 221 -0.75 -3.37 9.64
C LEU A 221 0.68 -2.88 9.86
N GLN A 222 1.40 -2.53 8.80
CA GLN A 222 2.76 -2.03 8.90
C GLN A 222 2.76 -0.53 9.20
N PHE A 223 3.53 -0.16 10.21
CA PHE A 223 3.84 1.23 10.55
C PHE A 223 5.27 1.53 10.10
N HIS A 224 5.43 2.57 9.28
CA HIS A 224 6.75 3.03 8.89
C HIS A 224 7.39 3.78 10.06
N PRO A 225 8.64 3.48 10.46
CA PRO A 225 9.22 4.02 11.70
C PRO A 225 9.60 5.50 11.63
N SER A 226 9.95 6.00 10.43
CA SER A 226 10.44 7.36 10.24
C SER A 226 9.53 8.18 9.33
N VAL A 227 8.61 8.93 9.94
CA VAL A 227 7.91 10.03 9.26
C VAL A 227 8.18 11.35 9.99
N TYR A 228 8.26 12.45 9.24
CA TYR A 228 8.42 13.77 9.82
C TYR A 228 7.12 14.21 10.53
N VAL A 229 7.23 14.58 11.81
CA VAL A 229 6.06 14.70 12.71
C VAL A 229 5.39 16.06 12.68
N GLN A 230 6.11 17.13 12.35
CA GLN A 230 5.65 18.51 12.50
C GLN A 230 4.74 19.01 11.36
N THR A 231 4.33 18.13 10.44
CA THR A 231 3.34 18.48 9.42
C THR A 231 1.94 18.61 10.04
N LYS A 232 1.15 19.59 9.57
CA LYS A 232 -0.23 19.81 10.06
C LYS A 232 -1.26 18.81 9.48
N THR A 233 -0.90 18.08 8.42
CA THR A 233 -1.79 17.15 7.72
C THR A 233 -1.79 15.75 8.35
N ALA A 234 -2.89 15.01 8.15
CA ALA A 234 -2.98 13.59 8.52
C ALA A 234 -1.96 12.73 7.77
N ARG A 235 -1.77 13.01 6.46
CA ARG A 235 -0.67 12.46 5.68
C ARG A 235 0.65 13.03 6.20
N LYS A 236 1.58 12.15 6.58
CA LYS A 236 2.92 12.49 7.05
C LYS A 236 3.94 12.24 5.95
N TYR A 237 4.98 13.08 5.92
CA TYR A 237 6.08 12.91 4.96
C TYR A 237 6.96 11.76 5.43
N LEU A 238 6.96 10.70 4.63
CA LEU A 238 7.83 9.55 4.84
C LEU A 238 9.27 9.94 4.55
N ILE A 239 10.19 9.51 5.42
CA ILE A 239 11.63 9.58 5.18
C ILE A 239 12.09 8.16 4.89
N SER A 240 12.54 7.91 3.66
CA SER A 240 12.88 6.57 3.16
C SER A 240 13.76 5.79 4.12
N GLU A 241 13.49 4.49 4.25
CA GLU A 241 14.33 3.57 5.01
C GLU A 241 15.75 3.47 4.45
N ALA A 242 15.94 3.75 3.16
CA ALA A 242 17.26 3.87 2.56
C ALA A 242 18.14 4.91 3.27
N VAL A 243 17.55 5.95 3.88
CA VAL A 243 18.32 6.93 4.67
C VAL A 243 18.99 6.28 5.88
N ARG A 244 18.29 5.37 6.58
CA ARG A 244 18.88 4.53 7.64
C ARG A 244 19.88 3.53 7.06
N GLY A 245 19.52 2.91 5.92
CA GLY A 245 20.36 2.02 5.13
C GLY A 245 21.74 2.57 4.81
N GLU A 246 21.80 3.88 4.55
CA GLU A 246 22.98 4.57 4.04
C GLU A 246 23.67 5.44 5.13
N GLY A 247 23.29 5.30 6.41
CA GLY A 247 24.05 5.87 7.54
C GLY A 247 23.29 6.82 8.47
N GLY A 248 22.02 7.12 8.18
CA GLY A 248 21.15 7.88 9.08
C GLY A 248 20.89 7.13 10.38
N LYS A 249 20.97 7.81 11.53
CA LYS A 249 20.89 7.20 12.87
C LYS A 249 19.62 7.62 13.57
N VAL A 250 19.00 6.69 14.31
CA VAL A 250 17.86 7.01 15.19
C VAL A 250 18.40 7.28 16.59
N ILE A 251 18.16 8.49 17.09
CA ILE A 251 18.67 8.96 18.39
C ILE A 251 17.57 9.61 19.23
N ASP A 252 17.78 9.70 20.54
CA ASP A 252 16.96 10.54 21.42
C ASP A 252 17.49 11.98 21.51
N SER A 253 16.84 12.81 22.33
CA SER A 253 17.23 14.22 22.53
C SER A 253 18.65 14.41 23.12
N ASN A 254 19.21 13.37 23.74
CA ASN A 254 20.57 13.37 24.30
C ASN A 254 21.61 12.79 23.32
N GLY A 255 21.20 12.40 22.11
CA GLY A 255 22.09 11.81 21.11
C GLY A 255 22.32 10.30 21.26
N LYS A 256 21.57 9.61 22.12
CA LYS A 256 21.74 8.17 22.35
C LYS A 256 21.07 7.36 21.24
N ARG A 257 21.82 6.43 20.63
CA ARG A 257 21.33 5.46 19.63
C ARG A 257 20.61 4.30 20.30
N PHE A 258 19.37 4.52 20.72
CA PHE A 258 18.64 3.59 21.58
C PHE A 258 18.17 2.30 20.88
N LEU A 259 18.13 2.23 19.54
CA LEU A 259 17.65 1.03 18.84
C LEU A 259 18.46 -0.24 19.16
N PHE A 260 19.74 -0.10 19.49
CA PHE A 260 20.60 -1.24 19.87
C PHE A 260 20.22 -1.88 21.21
N GLU A 261 19.40 -1.22 22.03
CA GLU A 261 18.82 -1.81 23.25
C GLU A 261 17.67 -2.76 22.94
N TYR A 262 17.06 -2.64 21.75
CA TYR A 262 15.91 -3.44 21.32
C TYR A 262 16.30 -4.54 20.34
N ASP A 263 17.25 -4.27 19.44
CA ASP A 263 17.72 -5.25 18.46
C ASP A 263 19.18 -4.99 18.07
N PRO A 264 20.04 -6.02 18.03
CA PRO A 264 21.46 -5.85 17.66
C PRO A 264 21.67 -5.31 16.23
N ARG A 265 20.67 -5.43 15.34
CA ARG A 265 20.71 -4.85 13.99
C ARG A 265 20.49 -3.34 13.96
N GLY A 266 20.06 -2.74 15.07
CA GLY A 266 19.88 -1.30 15.21
C GLY A 266 18.97 -0.71 14.14
N GLU A 267 19.47 0.29 13.40
CA GLU A 267 18.72 0.99 12.35
C GLU A 267 18.29 0.09 11.18
N LEU A 268 18.92 -1.09 10.99
CA LEU A 268 18.59 -2.05 9.92
C LEU A 268 17.67 -3.19 10.37
N ALA A 269 17.19 -3.15 11.62
CA ALA A 269 16.16 -4.08 12.06
C ALA A 269 14.86 -3.93 11.24
N PRO A 270 14.05 -4.98 11.12
CA PRO A 270 12.72 -4.93 10.51
C PRO A 270 11.84 -3.77 11.03
N ARG A 271 10.98 -3.24 10.16
CA ARG A 271 10.15 -2.05 10.45
C ARG A 271 9.30 -2.17 11.70
N ASP A 272 8.70 -3.34 11.91
CA ASP A 272 7.85 -3.60 13.08
C ASP A 272 8.66 -3.51 14.39
N ILE A 273 9.90 -3.98 14.39
CA ILE A 273 10.82 -3.87 15.53
C ILE A 273 11.21 -2.41 15.78
N VAL A 274 11.66 -1.69 14.74
CA VAL A 274 12.07 -0.28 14.87
C VAL A 274 10.90 0.61 15.29
N ALA A 275 9.71 0.41 14.72
CA ALA A 275 8.52 1.18 15.08
C ALA A 275 8.09 0.93 16.53
N ARG A 276 8.13 -0.32 17.00
CA ARG A 276 7.88 -0.65 18.41
C ARG A 276 8.92 -0.03 19.33
N ALA A 277 10.20 -0.13 18.99
CA ALA A 277 11.31 0.44 19.77
C ALA A 277 11.16 1.96 19.94
N ILE A 278 10.80 2.69 18.89
CA ILE A 278 10.58 4.14 18.97
C ILE A 278 9.40 4.45 19.91
N VAL A 279 8.25 3.77 19.77
CA VAL A 279 7.08 4.03 20.62
C VAL A 279 7.38 3.70 22.08
N ASP A 280 7.95 2.53 22.34
CA ASP A 280 8.27 2.07 23.71
C ASP A 280 9.28 3.00 24.38
N TYR A 281 10.38 3.33 23.69
CA TYR A 281 11.42 4.20 24.23
C TYR A 281 10.90 5.61 24.54
N CYS A 282 10.19 6.22 23.59
CA CYS A 282 9.62 7.56 23.77
C CYS A 282 8.64 7.60 24.95
N GLN A 283 7.80 6.57 25.11
CA GLN A 283 6.85 6.48 26.23
C GLN A 283 7.55 6.25 27.56
N LYS A 284 8.46 5.27 27.61
CA LYS A 284 9.16 4.84 28.83
C LYS A 284 10.03 5.95 29.43
N TYR A 285 10.71 6.72 28.59
CA TYR A 285 11.66 7.74 29.03
C TYR A 285 11.15 9.18 28.84
N ASN A 286 9.91 9.36 28.39
CA ASN A 286 9.34 10.66 28.04
C ASN A 286 10.27 11.47 27.11
N GLN A 287 10.72 10.81 26.03
CA GLN A 287 11.69 11.30 25.07
C GLN A 287 11.06 11.49 23.68
N GLU A 288 11.68 12.32 22.85
CA GLU A 288 11.41 12.38 21.42
C GLU A 288 12.46 11.59 20.64
N ALA A 289 12.09 11.07 19.47
CA ALA A 289 13.00 10.39 18.56
C ALA A 289 13.35 11.28 17.38
N PHE A 290 14.62 11.27 16.99
CA PHE A 290 15.15 12.04 15.89
C PHE A 290 15.90 11.14 14.91
N LEU A 291 15.88 11.54 13.63
CA LEU A 291 16.79 11.02 12.62
C LEU A 291 17.96 12.00 12.49
N ASP A 292 19.15 11.50 12.83
CA ASP A 292 20.42 12.21 12.68
C ASP A 292 21.04 11.90 11.31
N LEU A 293 21.20 12.95 10.52
CA LEU A 293 21.70 12.89 9.15
C LEU A 293 23.12 13.42 9.01
N ARG A 294 23.78 13.81 10.11
CA ARG A 294 25.11 14.45 10.08
C ARG A 294 26.23 13.55 9.56
N ALA A 295 25.96 12.26 9.34
CA ALA A 295 26.86 11.35 8.63
C ALA A 295 26.98 11.68 7.13
N PHE A 296 26.03 12.42 6.56
CA PHE A 296 26.04 12.84 5.17
C PHE A 296 26.62 14.25 5.01
N SER A 297 27.23 14.53 3.86
CA SER A 297 27.45 15.91 3.42
C SER A 297 26.17 16.45 2.78
N LYS A 298 25.95 17.77 2.84
CA LYS A 298 24.80 18.44 2.21
C LYS A 298 24.66 18.09 0.73
N GLN A 299 25.76 18.10 -0.01
CA GLN A 299 25.78 17.75 -1.43
C GLN A 299 25.40 16.28 -1.65
N SER A 300 26.01 15.35 -0.91
CA SER A 300 25.71 13.92 -1.05
C SER A 300 24.26 13.59 -0.73
N PHE A 301 23.70 14.18 0.33
CA PHE A 301 22.32 13.95 0.74
C PHE A 301 21.34 14.53 -0.29
N ALA A 302 21.55 15.77 -0.74
CA ALA A 302 20.68 16.41 -1.73
C ALA A 302 20.71 15.71 -3.09
N GLN A 303 21.84 15.11 -3.48
CA GLN A 303 21.95 14.34 -4.71
C GLN A 303 21.26 12.97 -4.59
N ARG A 304 21.45 12.27 -3.47
CA ARG A 304 20.94 10.92 -3.25
C ARG A 304 19.46 10.87 -2.89
N PHE A 305 19.01 11.83 -2.09
CA PHE A 305 17.65 11.96 -1.56
C PHE A 305 17.05 13.34 -1.91
N PRO A 306 16.96 13.70 -3.20
CA PRO A 306 16.59 15.05 -3.62
C PRO A 306 15.18 15.46 -3.18
N ASN A 307 14.22 14.52 -3.16
CA ASN A 307 12.86 14.84 -2.72
C ASN A 307 12.82 15.03 -1.20
N ILE A 308 13.40 14.12 -0.41
CA ILE A 308 13.46 14.26 1.05
C ILE A 308 14.18 15.56 1.43
N TYR A 309 15.32 15.87 0.81
CA TYR A 309 16.03 17.13 1.04
C TYR A 309 15.12 18.33 0.78
N ARG A 310 14.45 18.37 -0.39
CA ARG A 310 13.53 19.47 -0.74
C ARG A 310 12.38 19.60 0.27
N GLU A 311 11.72 18.50 0.64
CA GLU A 311 10.58 18.53 1.56
C GLU A 311 10.99 18.97 2.98
N LEU A 312 12.12 18.48 3.48
CA LEU A 312 12.62 18.88 4.80
C LEU A 312 13.12 20.33 4.82
N SER A 313 13.80 20.79 3.76
CA SER A 313 14.17 22.20 3.60
C SER A 313 12.95 23.11 3.47
N ALA A 314 11.88 22.67 2.81
CA ALA A 314 10.61 23.41 2.76
C ALA A 314 9.94 23.53 4.15
N CYS A 315 10.26 22.61 5.07
CA CYS A 315 9.89 22.67 6.48
C CYS A 315 10.86 23.51 7.32
N LYS A 316 11.79 24.26 6.68
CA LYS A 316 12.78 25.14 7.30
C LYS A 316 13.85 24.43 8.15
N LEU A 317 14.14 23.16 7.84
CA LEU A 317 15.27 22.43 8.43
C LEU A 317 16.54 22.60 7.58
N ASP A 318 17.68 22.89 8.20
CA ASP A 318 19.00 22.87 7.57
C ASP A 318 19.56 21.44 7.56
N ILE A 319 19.22 20.69 6.51
CA ILE A 319 19.71 19.32 6.31
C ILE A 319 21.13 19.35 5.72
N PRO A 320 22.09 18.58 6.26
CA PRO A 320 21.92 17.48 7.23
C PRO A 320 22.25 17.84 8.69
N ASN A 321 22.37 19.12 9.03
CA ASN A 321 22.84 19.58 10.33
C ASN A 321 21.78 19.46 11.43
N ASP A 322 20.53 19.82 11.10
CA ASP A 322 19.41 19.76 12.02
C ASP A 322 18.96 18.31 12.27
N LEU A 323 18.59 18.03 13.52
CA LEU A 323 17.93 16.77 13.88
C LEU A 323 16.49 16.75 13.36
N VAL A 324 16.13 15.70 12.64
CA VAL A 324 14.78 15.58 12.06
C VAL A 324 13.87 14.84 13.04
N PRO A 325 12.85 15.47 13.64
CA PRO A 325 11.96 14.79 14.57
C PRO A 325 11.10 13.77 13.82
N ILE A 326 11.11 12.52 14.31
CA ILE A 326 10.42 11.39 13.69
C ILE A 326 9.46 10.70 14.64
N SER A 327 8.46 10.06 14.07
CA SER A 327 7.60 9.10 14.77
C SER A 327 7.12 8.05 13.78
N PRO A 328 6.64 6.89 14.24
CA PRO A 328 5.98 5.96 13.35
C PRO A 328 4.64 6.47 12.82
N ALA A 329 4.22 6.00 11.64
CA ALA A 329 2.87 6.23 11.12
C ALA A 329 2.39 5.03 10.29
N PHE A 330 1.07 4.86 10.14
CA PHE A 330 0.52 3.79 9.32
C PHE A 330 1.00 3.91 7.87
N HIS A 331 1.42 2.79 7.28
CA HIS A 331 2.07 2.81 5.98
C HIS A 331 1.46 1.84 4.96
N TYR A 332 1.25 0.59 5.34
CA TYR A 332 0.88 -0.46 4.39
C TYR A 332 0.05 -1.54 5.09
N CYS A 333 -0.94 -2.11 4.40
CA CYS A 333 -1.71 -3.25 4.88
C CYS A 333 -1.24 -4.52 4.16
N MET A 334 -0.78 -5.52 4.92
CA MET A 334 -0.37 -6.81 4.34
C MET A 334 -1.56 -7.72 4.06
N GLY A 335 -2.65 -7.54 4.80
CA GLY A 335 -3.93 -8.16 4.51
C GLY A 335 -4.64 -7.47 3.34
N GLY A 336 -5.75 -8.06 2.92
CA GLY A 336 -6.55 -7.54 1.81
C GLY A 336 -7.63 -8.51 1.37
N ILE A 337 -8.15 -8.28 0.17
CA ILE A 337 -9.15 -9.13 -0.48
C ILE A 337 -8.55 -10.51 -0.74
N LEU A 338 -9.21 -11.55 -0.24
CA LEU A 338 -8.70 -12.92 -0.37
C LEU A 338 -8.79 -13.39 -1.83
N CYS A 339 -7.63 -13.66 -2.42
CA CYS A 339 -7.52 -14.14 -3.79
C CYS A 339 -6.95 -15.56 -3.86
N ASP A 340 -7.18 -16.23 -5.00
CA ASP A 340 -6.41 -17.41 -5.39
C ASP A 340 -5.02 -17.04 -5.95
N ASP A 341 -4.24 -18.05 -6.33
CA ASP A 341 -2.89 -17.91 -6.89
C ASP A 341 -2.87 -17.29 -8.31
N THR A 342 -4.04 -17.12 -8.93
CA THR A 342 -4.25 -16.46 -10.22
C THR A 342 -4.79 -15.03 -10.09
N THR A 343 -4.89 -14.50 -8.87
CA THR A 343 -5.45 -13.17 -8.50
C THR A 343 -6.96 -13.04 -8.53
N ARG A 344 -7.71 -14.11 -8.82
CA ARG A 344 -9.18 -14.07 -8.75
C ARG A 344 -9.62 -13.97 -7.30
N VAL A 345 -10.62 -13.14 -7.05
CA VAL A 345 -11.26 -13.05 -5.72
C VAL A 345 -11.94 -14.37 -5.42
N GLN A 346 -11.65 -14.94 -4.25
CA GLN A 346 -12.12 -16.28 -3.92
C GLN A 346 -13.65 -16.35 -3.91
N GLY A 347 -14.21 -17.33 -4.64
CA GLY A 347 -15.64 -17.51 -4.78
C GLY A 347 -16.29 -16.64 -5.85
N MET A 348 -15.49 -15.91 -6.66
CA MET A 348 -15.97 -15.07 -7.74
C MET A 348 -15.31 -15.40 -9.07
N THR A 349 -16.13 -15.37 -10.11
CA THR A 349 -15.79 -15.33 -11.52
C THR A 349 -15.73 -13.87 -11.97
N ASN A 350 -14.77 -13.54 -12.83
CA ASN A 350 -14.57 -12.22 -13.44
C ASN A 350 -14.23 -11.07 -12.46
N LEU A 351 -13.91 -11.38 -11.21
CA LEU A 351 -13.44 -10.41 -10.25
C LEU A 351 -12.02 -10.78 -9.81
N TYR A 352 -11.10 -9.84 -9.98
CA TYR A 352 -9.70 -9.99 -9.61
C TYR A 352 -9.32 -8.91 -8.60
N ALA A 353 -8.33 -9.17 -7.75
CA ALA A 353 -7.73 -8.12 -6.93
C ALA A 353 -6.20 -8.24 -6.94
N ILE A 354 -5.52 -7.09 -7.10
CA ILE A 354 -4.06 -7.00 -7.23
C ILE A 354 -3.47 -5.81 -6.48
N GLY A 355 -2.18 -5.90 -6.16
CA GLY A 355 -1.47 -4.90 -5.36
C GLY A 355 -1.98 -4.84 -3.92
N GLU A 356 -1.77 -3.71 -3.25
CA GLU A 356 -2.04 -3.54 -1.80
C GLU A 356 -3.51 -3.78 -1.38
N CYS A 357 -4.48 -3.82 -2.31
CA CYS A 357 -5.85 -4.16 -1.94
C CYS A 357 -6.10 -5.67 -1.81
N ALA A 358 -5.17 -6.50 -2.28
CA ALA A 358 -5.31 -7.95 -2.30
C ALA A 358 -4.45 -8.60 -1.22
N TYR A 359 -4.91 -9.76 -0.76
CA TYR A 359 -4.08 -10.72 -0.05
C TYR A 359 -3.70 -11.84 -1.02
N ASN A 360 -2.43 -11.84 -1.44
CA ASN A 360 -1.82 -12.86 -2.31
C ASN A 360 -0.79 -13.73 -1.57
N GLY A 361 -0.65 -13.55 -0.25
CA GLY A 361 0.28 -14.30 0.59
C GLY A 361 1.74 -13.84 0.57
N VAL A 362 2.15 -12.87 -0.26
CA VAL A 362 3.56 -12.48 -0.41
C VAL A 362 4.17 -11.92 0.87
N HIS A 363 3.42 -11.11 1.63
CA HIS A 363 4.01 -10.31 2.71
C HIS A 363 3.92 -10.93 4.10
N GLY A 364 3.15 -12.02 4.27
CA GLY A 364 2.93 -12.63 5.58
C GLY A 364 2.51 -11.61 6.65
N ALA A 365 3.16 -11.66 7.81
CA ALA A 365 2.85 -10.79 8.94
C ALA A 365 3.59 -9.43 8.91
N ASN A 366 4.54 -9.23 8.00
CA ASN A 366 5.28 -7.97 7.85
C ASN A 366 5.99 -7.91 6.50
N ARG A 367 5.72 -6.84 5.74
CA ARG A 367 6.27 -6.64 4.41
C ARG A 367 7.76 -6.30 4.44
N LEU A 368 8.56 -7.00 3.62
CA LEU A 368 9.94 -6.61 3.31
C LEU A 368 9.97 -5.29 2.54
N ALA A 369 10.87 -4.39 2.93
CA ALA A 369 11.00 -3.08 2.32
C ALA A 369 11.20 -3.18 0.79
N SER A 370 10.56 -2.28 0.04
CA SER A 370 10.60 -2.19 -1.43
C SER A 370 9.98 -3.37 -2.24
N ASN A 371 9.40 -4.39 -1.60
CA ASN A 371 8.64 -5.44 -2.30
C ASN A 371 7.26 -4.98 -2.86
N SER A 372 6.65 -3.91 -2.33
CA SER A 372 5.26 -3.53 -2.71
C SER A 372 5.10 -3.04 -4.15
N LEU A 373 6.12 -2.38 -4.71
CA LEU A 373 6.10 -2.00 -6.13
C LEU A 373 6.25 -3.23 -7.01
N LEU A 374 7.17 -4.14 -6.65
CA LEU A 374 7.36 -5.40 -7.37
C LEU A 374 6.08 -6.25 -7.35
N GLU A 375 5.41 -6.37 -6.21
CA GLU A 375 4.12 -7.05 -6.11
C GLU A 375 3.11 -6.50 -7.12
N GLY A 376 2.94 -5.18 -7.17
CA GLY A 376 2.00 -4.58 -8.13
C GLY A 376 2.36 -4.90 -9.58
N LEU A 377 3.64 -4.91 -9.93
CA LEU A 377 4.11 -5.28 -11.27
C LEU A 377 3.84 -6.77 -11.57
N VAL A 378 4.30 -7.68 -10.70
CA VAL A 378 4.14 -9.14 -10.87
C VAL A 378 2.66 -9.50 -10.95
N PHE A 379 1.88 -9.16 -9.93
CA PHE A 379 0.48 -9.59 -9.87
C PHE A 379 -0.41 -8.84 -10.87
N GLY A 380 -0.04 -7.62 -11.28
CA GLY A 380 -0.70 -6.94 -12.40
C GLY A 380 -0.52 -7.70 -13.72
N LYS A 381 0.69 -8.19 -14.00
CA LYS A 381 0.95 -9.02 -15.19
C LYS A 381 0.23 -10.36 -15.13
N ILE A 382 0.17 -10.98 -13.95
CA ILE A 382 -0.56 -12.24 -13.74
C ILE A 382 -2.05 -12.05 -14.02
N ALA A 383 -2.68 -11.01 -13.47
CA ALA A 383 -4.09 -10.73 -13.72
C ALA A 383 -4.39 -10.54 -15.22
N ALA A 384 -3.53 -9.80 -15.94
CA ALA A 384 -3.68 -9.63 -17.38
C ALA A 384 -3.59 -10.96 -18.14
N ARG A 385 -2.61 -11.82 -17.81
CA ARG A 385 -2.48 -13.16 -18.40
C ARG A 385 -3.74 -14.01 -18.13
N GLU A 386 -4.27 -13.98 -16.92
CA GLU A 386 -5.46 -14.74 -16.54
C GLU A 386 -6.72 -14.26 -17.27
N ILE A 387 -6.91 -12.94 -17.37
CA ILE A 387 -8.01 -12.35 -18.15
C ILE A 387 -7.96 -12.83 -19.60
N LEU A 388 -6.78 -12.80 -20.23
CA LEU A 388 -6.62 -13.22 -21.62
C LEU A 388 -6.94 -14.71 -21.85
N ASN A 389 -6.64 -15.56 -20.87
CA ASN A 389 -6.98 -16.98 -20.91
C ASN A 389 -8.47 -17.25 -20.66
N ALA A 390 -9.14 -16.35 -19.94
CA ALA A 390 -10.53 -16.47 -19.54
C ALA A 390 -11.48 -15.57 -20.35
N MET A 391 -11.04 -15.02 -21.49
CA MET A 391 -11.85 -14.08 -22.28
C MET A 391 -13.15 -14.73 -22.76
N TYR A 392 -14.27 -14.23 -22.26
CA TYR A 392 -15.59 -14.50 -22.81
C TYR A 392 -16.52 -13.31 -22.55
N ALA A 393 -17.51 -13.12 -23.41
CA ALA A 393 -18.52 -12.08 -23.21
C ALA A 393 -19.47 -12.45 -22.07
N SER A 394 -19.59 -11.59 -21.06
CA SER A 394 -20.53 -11.78 -19.98
C SER A 394 -21.98 -11.64 -20.47
N PRO A 395 -22.90 -12.46 -19.96
CA PRO A 395 -24.30 -12.37 -20.36
C PRO A 395 -24.88 -11.02 -19.91
N MET A 396 -25.84 -10.52 -20.67
CA MET A 396 -26.49 -9.26 -20.35
C MET A 396 -27.31 -9.39 -19.07
N ARG A 397 -26.95 -8.63 -18.02
CA ARG A 397 -27.68 -8.53 -16.76
C ARG A 397 -28.06 -7.09 -16.46
N TYR A 398 -29.18 -6.86 -15.77
CA TYR A 398 -29.59 -5.53 -15.33
C TYR A 398 -29.46 -5.42 -13.81
N PHE A 399 -28.90 -4.32 -13.33
CA PHE A 399 -28.79 -4.01 -11.91
C PHE A 399 -29.50 -2.68 -11.61
N PRO A 400 -30.36 -2.62 -10.57
CA PRO A 400 -30.95 -1.37 -10.11
C PRO A 400 -29.86 -0.47 -9.49
N PHE A 401 -30.04 0.83 -9.58
CA PHE A 401 -29.15 1.79 -8.92
C PHE A 401 -29.38 1.77 -7.41
N ASP A 402 -28.29 1.80 -6.62
CA ASP A 402 -28.36 2.09 -5.20
C ASP A 402 -28.60 3.60 -5.00
N GLU A 403 -29.75 3.95 -4.43
CA GLU A 403 -30.14 5.33 -4.12
C GLU A 403 -29.62 5.82 -2.75
N SER A 404 -28.78 5.03 -2.08
CA SER A 404 -28.22 5.41 -0.79
C SER A 404 -27.41 6.69 -0.86
N VAL A 405 -27.59 7.54 0.14
CA VAL A 405 -26.84 8.80 0.27
C VAL A 405 -25.38 8.47 0.55
N LEU A 406 -24.48 8.90 -0.35
CA LEU A 406 -23.05 8.59 -0.27
C LEU A 406 -22.37 9.21 0.95
N GLU A 407 -22.69 10.47 1.25
CA GLU A 407 -22.13 11.24 2.36
C GLU A 407 -23.24 12.04 3.05
N LYS A 408 -23.34 11.94 4.37
CA LYS A 408 -24.31 12.69 5.20
C LYS A 408 -23.62 13.81 5.99
N GLU A 409 -24.41 14.76 6.48
CA GLU A 409 -23.94 15.77 7.41
C GLU A 409 -23.34 15.10 8.66
N GLY A 410 -22.16 15.55 9.10
CA GLY A 410 -21.45 14.95 10.24
C GLY A 410 -20.50 13.80 9.90
N ASP A 411 -20.58 13.17 8.71
CA ASP A 411 -19.69 12.07 8.32
C ASP A 411 -18.20 12.44 8.43
N ALA A 412 -17.85 13.69 8.12
CA ALA A 412 -16.49 14.18 8.24
C ALA A 412 -15.97 14.12 9.68
N HIS A 413 -16.81 14.49 10.65
CA HIS A 413 -16.47 14.45 12.07
C HIS A 413 -16.36 13.01 12.57
N LEU A 414 -17.34 12.16 12.24
CA LEU A 414 -17.35 10.75 12.64
C LEU A 414 -16.18 9.97 12.02
N ARG A 415 -15.76 10.31 10.80
CA ARG A 415 -14.54 9.78 10.19
C ARG A 415 -13.29 10.15 10.99
N ASP A 416 -13.21 11.35 11.55
CA ASP A 416 -12.07 11.76 12.37
C ASP A 416 -12.10 11.06 13.75
N VAL A 417 -13.29 10.78 14.29
CA VAL A 417 -13.46 9.90 15.46
C VAL A 417 -12.94 8.49 15.16
N LEU A 418 -13.34 7.89 14.03
CA LEU A 418 -12.82 6.59 13.59
C LEU A 418 -11.29 6.59 13.50
N ARG A 419 -10.71 7.61 12.87
CA ARG A 419 -9.25 7.74 12.73
C ARG A 419 -8.53 7.78 14.06
N LYS A 420 -9.12 8.47 15.04
CA LYS A 420 -8.61 8.52 16.41
C LYS A 420 -8.69 7.14 17.08
N ILE A 421 -9.83 6.45 16.98
CA ILE A 421 -10.01 5.08 17.48
C ILE A 421 -8.92 4.14 16.92
N MET A 422 -8.77 4.11 15.59
CA MET A 422 -7.79 3.24 14.93
C MET A 422 -6.36 3.54 15.35
N TRP A 423 -6.01 4.81 15.50
CA TRP A 423 -4.66 5.22 15.95
C TRP A 423 -4.38 4.85 17.40
N GLU A 424 -5.30 5.15 18.31
CA GLU A 424 -5.06 5.02 19.77
C GLU A 424 -5.24 3.59 20.28
N LYS A 425 -6.09 2.79 19.61
CA LYS A 425 -6.51 1.47 20.10
C LYS A 425 -6.10 0.30 19.19
N VAL A 426 -5.86 0.55 17.91
CA VAL A 426 -5.54 -0.48 16.89
C VAL A 426 -4.16 -0.22 16.25
N GLY A 427 -3.31 0.52 16.98
CA GLY A 427 -1.99 0.95 16.55
C GLY A 427 -0.92 -0.15 16.65
N ILE A 428 0.32 0.29 16.92
CA ILE A 428 1.52 -0.55 16.97
C ILE A 428 1.48 -1.54 18.12
N VAL A 429 1.07 -1.10 19.31
CA VAL A 429 0.93 -1.92 20.51
C VAL A 429 -0.55 -2.05 20.85
N ARG A 430 -1.04 -3.30 20.91
CA ARG A 430 -2.45 -3.62 21.11
C ARG A 430 -2.64 -4.37 22.42
N SER A 431 -3.81 -4.26 23.01
CA SER A 431 -4.25 -5.12 24.12
C SER A 431 -5.70 -5.53 23.89
N LYS A 432 -6.14 -6.65 24.48
CA LYS A 432 -7.53 -7.11 24.34
C LYS A 432 -8.53 -6.01 24.75
N ASP A 433 -8.27 -5.29 25.83
CA ASP A 433 -9.12 -4.19 26.30
C ASP A 433 -9.22 -3.04 25.30
N LYS A 434 -8.09 -2.59 24.74
CA LYS A 434 -8.10 -1.53 23.73
C LYS A 434 -8.84 -1.96 22.46
N LEU A 435 -8.65 -3.20 22.03
CA LEU A 435 -9.32 -3.75 20.85
C LEU A 435 -10.84 -3.88 21.08
N ASN A 436 -11.28 -4.38 22.23
CA ASN A 436 -12.71 -4.43 22.59
C ASN A 436 -13.31 -3.01 22.66
N ALA A 437 -12.60 -2.05 23.25
CA ALA A 437 -13.02 -0.65 23.28
C ALA A 437 -13.00 0.03 21.91
N ALA A 438 -12.23 -0.48 20.94
CA ALA A 438 -12.26 -0.04 19.55
C ALA A 438 -13.49 -0.62 18.85
N LEU A 439 -13.75 -1.92 19.04
CA LEU A 439 -14.89 -2.62 18.46
C LEU A 439 -16.21 -1.96 18.86
N GLY A 440 -16.46 -1.78 20.16
CA GLY A 440 -17.70 -1.13 20.62
C GLY A 440 -17.82 0.33 20.15
N GLY A 441 -16.70 1.04 20.01
CA GLY A 441 -16.70 2.40 19.44
C GLY A 441 -17.06 2.43 17.95
N ILE A 442 -16.59 1.44 17.19
CA ILE A 442 -16.91 1.30 15.76
C ILE A 442 -18.37 0.87 15.58
N GLU A 443 -18.88 -0.04 16.42
CA GLU A 443 -20.28 -0.48 16.41
C GLU A 443 -21.24 0.68 16.68
N ALA A 444 -20.95 1.52 17.68
CA ALA A 444 -21.75 2.73 17.94
C ALA A 444 -21.74 3.73 16.77
N LEU A 445 -20.61 3.84 16.05
CA LEU A 445 -20.54 4.66 14.83
C LEU A 445 -21.35 4.05 13.67
N LEU A 446 -21.40 2.73 13.55
CA LEU A 446 -22.22 2.03 12.54
C LEU A 446 -23.72 2.22 12.77
N GLU A 447 -24.16 2.35 14.02
CA GLU A 447 -25.56 2.64 14.39
C GLU A 447 -25.97 4.10 14.18
N SER A 448 -25.00 5.00 13.94
CA SER A 448 -25.25 6.42 13.72
C SER A 448 -25.85 6.69 12.33
N ASN A 449 -26.47 7.86 12.15
CA ASN A 449 -26.99 8.28 10.84
C ASN A 449 -25.86 8.68 9.87
N ILE A 450 -25.22 7.69 9.24
CA ILE A 450 -24.04 7.86 8.38
C ILE A 450 -24.34 7.63 6.89
N GLY A 451 -23.51 8.21 6.02
CA GLY A 451 -23.54 7.92 4.57
C GLY A 451 -22.86 6.59 4.21
N ARG A 452 -23.16 6.08 3.00
CA ARG A 452 -22.61 4.82 2.46
C ARG A 452 -21.09 4.77 2.58
N MET A 453 -20.41 5.85 2.25
CA MET A 453 -18.96 5.84 2.16
C MET A 453 -18.26 5.75 3.52
N LEU A 454 -18.87 6.29 4.58
CA LEU A 454 -18.36 6.12 5.94
C LEU A 454 -18.67 4.71 6.47
N LYS A 455 -19.87 4.18 6.18
CA LYS A 455 -20.24 2.80 6.53
C LYS A 455 -19.22 1.79 6.00
N LEU A 456 -18.86 1.88 4.72
CA LEU A 456 -17.86 0.98 4.12
C LEU A 456 -16.51 1.00 4.87
N ARG A 457 -16.06 2.18 5.32
CA ARG A 457 -14.82 2.31 6.09
C ARG A 457 -14.92 1.72 7.49
N LEU A 458 -16.07 1.89 8.14
CA LEU A 458 -16.34 1.32 9.45
C LEU A 458 -16.39 -0.20 9.40
N LEU A 459 -16.96 -0.80 8.34
CA LEU A 459 -16.93 -2.25 8.13
C LEU A 459 -15.49 -2.79 8.03
N VAL A 460 -14.62 -2.09 7.29
CA VAL A 460 -13.20 -2.47 7.20
C VAL A 460 -12.50 -2.35 8.55
N ALA A 461 -12.73 -1.25 9.27
CA ALA A 461 -12.16 -1.05 10.60
C ALA A 461 -12.64 -2.13 11.60
N GLN A 462 -13.92 -2.49 11.56
CA GLN A 462 -14.50 -3.56 12.37
C GLN A 462 -13.81 -4.89 12.05
N ASN A 463 -13.64 -5.23 10.77
CA ASN A 463 -12.97 -6.45 10.35
C ASN A 463 -11.50 -6.51 10.77
N ILE A 464 -10.77 -5.38 10.69
CA ILE A 464 -9.40 -5.26 11.21
C ILE A 464 -9.36 -5.57 12.71
N VAL A 465 -10.26 -4.99 13.50
CA VAL A 465 -10.31 -5.19 14.95
C VAL A 465 -10.68 -6.63 15.31
N GLN A 466 -11.67 -7.21 14.63
CA GLN A 466 -12.06 -8.61 14.81
C GLN A 466 -10.91 -9.56 14.47
N SER A 467 -10.21 -9.31 13.36
CA SER A 467 -9.03 -10.10 12.97
C SER A 467 -7.90 -9.97 14.00
N ALA A 468 -7.73 -8.79 14.59
CA ALA A 468 -6.75 -8.56 15.66
C ALA A 468 -7.13 -9.26 16.97
N LEU A 469 -8.42 -9.29 17.34
CA LEU A 469 -8.93 -10.01 18.50
C LEU A 469 -8.80 -11.53 18.35
N ALA A 470 -9.03 -12.05 17.14
CA ALA A 470 -8.92 -13.46 16.84
C ALA A 470 -7.47 -13.98 16.92
N ARG A 471 -6.46 -13.11 16.79
CA ARG A 471 -5.05 -13.46 16.90
C ARG A 471 -4.53 -13.23 18.31
N GLU A 472 -4.44 -14.31 19.08
CA GLU A 472 -4.01 -14.21 20.49
C GLU A 472 -2.50 -14.10 20.70
N LYS A 473 -1.70 -14.29 19.64
CA LYS A 473 -0.23 -14.30 19.72
C LYS A 473 0.37 -13.21 18.86
N SER A 474 1.34 -12.49 19.43
CA SER A 474 2.18 -11.53 18.71
C SER A 474 2.94 -12.21 17.56
N LEU A 475 2.86 -11.60 16.38
CA LEU A 475 3.49 -12.08 15.14
C LEU A 475 3.72 -10.90 14.18
N GLY A 476 4.97 -10.65 13.80
CA GLY A 476 5.34 -9.58 12.88
C GLY A 476 4.79 -8.22 13.30
N ALA A 477 3.97 -7.61 12.42
CA ALA A 477 3.36 -6.30 12.66
C ALA A 477 2.15 -6.33 13.62
N HIS A 478 1.63 -7.52 13.95
CA HIS A 478 0.64 -7.68 15.01
C HIS A 478 1.34 -7.90 16.34
N TYR A 479 1.29 -6.92 17.23
CA TYR A 479 1.86 -7.02 18.58
C TYR A 479 0.78 -6.76 19.62
N ILE A 480 0.46 -7.80 20.39
CA ILE A 480 -0.52 -7.80 21.46
C ILE A 480 0.16 -8.07 22.80
N VAL A 481 -0.19 -7.26 23.81
CA VAL A 481 0.27 -7.34 25.20
C VAL A 481 -0.86 -7.65 26.16
#